data_AF-A0A3D3IZE8-F1
#
_entry.id   AF-A0A3D3IZE8-F1
#
_cell.length_a   1.000
_cell.length_b   1.000
_cell.length_c   1.000
_cell.angle_alpha   90.00
_cell.angle_beta   90.00
_cell.angle_gamma   90.00
#
_symmetry.space_group_name_H-M   'P 1'
#
loop_
_entity.id
_entity.type
_entity.pdbx_description
1 polymer ?
#
loop_
_entity_poly.entity_id
_entity_poly.type
_entity_poly.pdbx_seq_one_letter_code
_entity_poly.pdbx_strand_id
1 'polypeptide(L)'
;AKTKEIPVLVVISPYPGITADNQRKFNRAEQIAGEYDAGFYNYNPIYRDIGMDYSMDYSDEGHMNYRGSITFSDNVGSYMVDNYNLPDRRNDQSYDSWERNARYCEEKLREQKIRYSAGVDELLDDISVKNNAFIITADHMSEGDKAILEKLLYTLGGDITGIENGGVWYLEEGKNVWYSGSKDNEYCGRIDGHDLDLKRYESGSGEEYLSDIYIDDKEYGGAVDEGINIVIYNKITGTVILNTGITEDGGFNSGKGE
;
A
#
# COMPACT_ATOMS: atom_id res chain seq x y z
N ALA A 1 -24.20 -24.84 9.57
CA ALA A 1 -23.79 -25.36 8.25
C ALA A 1 -24.72 -26.47 7.78
N LYS A 2 -24.78 -27.63 8.48
CA LYS A 2 -25.57 -28.81 8.08
C LYS A 2 -27.05 -28.55 7.81
N THR A 3 -27.74 -27.79 8.67
CA THR A 3 -29.17 -27.43 8.47
C THR A 3 -29.43 -26.52 7.28
N LYS A 4 -28.39 -25.89 6.73
CA LYS A 4 -28.46 -25.01 5.56
C LYS A 4 -27.71 -25.60 4.35
N GLU A 5 -27.28 -26.87 4.44
CA GLU A 5 -26.54 -27.57 3.39
C GLU A 5 -25.29 -26.81 2.90
N ILE A 6 -24.62 -26.11 3.82
CA ILE A 6 -23.38 -25.37 3.51
C ILE A 6 -22.19 -26.33 3.70
N PRO A 7 -21.40 -26.62 2.65
CA PRO A 7 -20.16 -27.38 2.79
C PRO A 7 -19.18 -26.69 3.74
N VAL A 8 -18.45 -27.47 4.53
CA VAL A 8 -17.45 -26.96 5.47
C VAL A 8 -16.10 -27.57 5.12
N LEU A 9 -15.07 -26.72 5.08
CA LEU A 9 -13.66 -27.09 5.03
C LEU A 9 -12.99 -26.52 6.27
N VAL A 10 -12.33 -27.36 7.05
CA VAL A 10 -11.47 -26.95 8.16
C VAL A 10 -10.03 -26.93 7.65
N VAL A 11 -9.38 -25.78 7.74
CA VAL A 11 -8.01 -25.59 7.28
C VAL A 11 -7.11 -25.29 8.47
N ILE A 12 -5.95 -25.96 8.52
CA ILE A 12 -4.86 -25.59 9.43
C ILE A 12 -3.80 -24.84 8.62
N SER A 13 -3.62 -23.55 8.90
CA SER A 13 -2.50 -22.79 8.37
C SER A 13 -1.18 -23.38 8.86
N PRO A 14 -0.14 -23.46 8.02
CA PRO A 14 1.17 -23.89 8.47
C PRO A 14 1.72 -22.89 9.49
N TYR A 15 2.57 -23.35 10.41
CA TYR A 15 3.38 -22.51 11.29
C TYR A 15 4.58 -23.32 11.82
N PRO A 16 5.71 -22.67 12.17
CA PRO A 16 6.89 -23.38 12.66
C PRO A 16 6.66 -24.01 14.04
N GLY A 17 7.52 -24.96 14.42
CA GLY A 17 7.52 -25.50 15.79
C GLY A 17 6.41 -26.51 16.11
N ILE A 18 5.81 -27.15 15.10
CA ILE A 18 4.82 -28.22 15.31
C ILE A 18 5.41 -29.36 16.14
N THR A 19 4.81 -29.61 17.30
CA THR A 19 5.14 -30.75 18.16
C THR A 19 4.29 -31.98 17.82
N ALA A 20 4.72 -33.14 18.31
CA ALA A 20 3.89 -34.36 18.24
C ALA A 20 2.53 -34.21 18.93
N ASP A 21 2.41 -33.35 19.94
CA ASP A 21 1.13 -33.07 20.60
C ASP A 21 0.20 -32.23 19.72
N ASN A 22 0.74 -31.22 19.03
CA ASN A 22 -0.01 -30.45 18.03
C ASN A 22 -0.53 -31.39 16.93
N GLN A 23 0.34 -32.27 16.40
CA GLN A 23 -0.07 -33.20 15.36
C GLN A 23 -1.18 -34.16 15.83
N ARG A 24 -1.13 -34.65 17.07
CA ARG A 24 -2.23 -35.46 17.62
C ARG A 24 -3.55 -34.69 17.69
N LYS A 25 -3.51 -33.39 18.03
CA LYS A 25 -4.70 -32.53 18.04
C LYS A 25 -5.25 -32.35 16.62
N PHE A 26 -4.40 -32.14 15.62
CA PHE A 26 -4.82 -32.04 14.22
C PHE A 26 -5.45 -33.34 13.72
N ASN A 27 -4.85 -34.50 14.01
CA ASN A 27 -5.41 -35.79 13.63
C ASN A 27 -6.79 -36.02 14.30
N ARG A 28 -6.97 -35.59 15.56
CA ARG A 28 -8.28 -35.68 16.21
C ARG A 28 -9.28 -34.70 15.59
N ALA A 29 -8.86 -33.49 15.22
CA ALA A 29 -9.70 -32.52 14.53
C ALA A 29 -10.15 -33.03 13.14
N GLU A 30 -9.27 -33.70 12.40
CA GLU A 30 -9.59 -34.37 11.13
C GLU A 30 -10.66 -35.45 11.32
N GLN A 31 -10.50 -36.33 12.32
CA GLN A 31 -11.51 -37.34 12.64
C GLN A 31 -12.86 -36.70 12.94
N ILE A 32 -12.87 -35.64 13.76
CA ILE A 32 -14.11 -34.92 14.09
C ILE A 32 -14.71 -34.31 12.83
N ALA A 33 -13.93 -33.68 11.94
CA ALA A 33 -14.45 -33.15 10.68
C ALA A 33 -15.11 -34.27 9.83
N GLY A 34 -14.48 -35.43 9.75
CA GLY A 34 -15.01 -36.62 9.08
C GLY A 34 -16.32 -37.14 9.70
N GLU A 35 -16.49 -37.08 11.02
CA GLU A 35 -17.75 -37.43 11.70
C GLU A 35 -18.95 -36.57 11.22
N TYR A 36 -18.69 -35.40 10.63
CA TYR A 36 -19.69 -34.46 10.11
C TYR A 36 -19.68 -34.29 8.59
N ASP A 37 -18.97 -35.16 7.85
CA ASP A 37 -18.78 -35.06 6.40
C ASP A 37 -18.14 -33.72 5.96
N ALA A 38 -17.33 -33.11 6.83
CA ALA A 38 -16.60 -31.89 6.54
C ALA A 38 -15.18 -32.20 6.03
N GLY A 39 -14.70 -31.40 5.08
CA GLY A 39 -13.31 -31.48 4.62
C GLY A 39 -12.37 -31.01 5.72
N PHE A 40 -11.16 -31.59 5.76
CA PHE A 40 -10.09 -31.15 6.64
C PHE A 40 -8.79 -31.14 5.84
N TYR A 41 -8.03 -30.05 5.94
CA TYR A 41 -6.75 -29.94 5.26
C TYR A 41 -5.71 -29.27 6.14
N ASN A 42 -4.66 -30.01 6.46
CA ASN A 42 -3.55 -29.52 7.26
C ASN A 42 -2.35 -29.21 6.37
N TYR A 43 -2.00 -27.93 6.27
CA TYR A 43 -0.88 -27.48 5.43
C TYR A 43 0.48 -27.63 6.10
N ASN A 44 0.55 -27.92 7.41
CA ASN A 44 1.84 -28.06 8.11
C ASN A 44 2.80 -29.08 7.48
N PRO A 45 2.36 -30.27 7.02
CA PRO A 45 3.27 -31.25 6.42
C PRO A 45 3.76 -30.87 5.02
N ILE A 46 3.06 -29.98 4.32
CA ILE A 46 3.31 -29.66 2.91
C ILE A 46 3.74 -28.21 2.67
N TYR A 47 4.03 -27.45 3.73
CA TYR A 47 4.32 -26.02 3.63
C TYR A 47 5.42 -25.71 2.60
N ARG A 48 6.44 -26.57 2.48
CA ARG A 48 7.50 -26.43 1.47
C ARG A 48 7.00 -26.71 0.05
N ASP A 49 6.10 -27.68 -0.11
CA ASP A 49 5.55 -28.09 -1.41
C ASP A 49 4.68 -26.99 -2.01
N ILE A 50 4.02 -26.21 -1.14
CA ILE A 50 3.25 -25.03 -1.54
C ILE A 50 4.12 -23.76 -1.66
N GLY A 51 5.44 -23.89 -1.57
CA GLY A 51 6.40 -22.80 -1.79
C GLY A 51 6.61 -21.86 -0.60
N MET A 52 6.18 -22.22 0.61
CA MET A 52 6.37 -21.38 1.79
C MET A 52 7.73 -21.60 2.47
N ASP A 53 8.30 -20.50 2.97
CA ASP A 53 9.52 -20.46 3.79
C ASP A 53 9.27 -19.71 5.11
N TYR A 54 9.35 -20.41 6.24
CA TYR A 54 9.15 -19.82 7.56
C TYR A 54 10.06 -18.63 7.88
N SER A 55 11.24 -18.53 7.25
CA SER A 55 12.17 -17.42 7.47
C SER A 55 11.82 -16.15 6.69
N MET A 56 11.02 -16.28 5.62
CA MET A 56 10.72 -15.18 4.69
C MET A 56 9.24 -14.80 4.67
N ASP A 57 8.36 -15.71 5.06
CA ASP A 57 6.91 -15.60 4.85
C ASP A 57 6.13 -15.36 6.16
N TYR A 58 6.83 -15.19 7.28
CA TYR A 58 6.24 -14.97 8.60
C TYR A 58 6.72 -13.65 9.21
N SER A 59 5.81 -12.96 9.90
CA SER A 59 6.12 -11.79 10.71
C SER A 59 6.59 -12.20 12.11
N ASP A 60 6.06 -13.31 12.63
CA ASP A 60 6.43 -13.87 13.93
C ASP A 60 6.28 -15.41 13.94
N GLU A 61 6.37 -16.03 15.12
CA GLU A 61 6.35 -17.49 15.29
C GLU A 61 5.02 -18.18 14.93
N GLY A 62 3.95 -17.43 14.64
CA GLY A 62 2.63 -17.98 14.29
C GLY A 62 1.87 -17.24 13.20
N HIS A 63 2.27 -16.02 12.85
CA HIS A 63 1.54 -15.17 11.90
C HIS A 63 2.36 -14.91 10.64
N MET A 64 1.75 -15.19 9.49
CA MET A 64 2.33 -14.91 8.19
C MET A 64 2.52 -13.40 7.98
N ASN A 65 3.56 -13.01 7.26
CA ASN A 65 3.66 -11.67 6.70
C ASN A 65 2.87 -11.59 5.39
N TYR A 66 2.96 -10.46 4.67
CA TYR A 66 2.21 -10.26 3.44
C TYR A 66 2.56 -11.30 2.35
N ARG A 67 3.83 -11.72 2.26
CA ARG A 67 4.31 -12.70 1.27
C ARG A 67 3.72 -14.07 1.54
N GLY A 68 3.83 -14.54 2.79
CA GLY A 68 3.25 -15.81 3.21
C GLY A 68 1.75 -15.86 3.05
N SER A 69 1.07 -14.75 3.35
CA SER A 69 -0.38 -14.64 3.22
C SER A 69 -0.84 -14.83 1.77
N ILE A 70 -0.14 -14.24 0.79
CA ILE A 70 -0.44 -14.44 -0.64
C ILE A 70 -0.27 -15.92 -1.01
N THR A 71 0.91 -16.49 -0.74
CA THR A 71 1.21 -17.87 -1.11
C THR A 71 0.19 -18.83 -0.49
N PHE A 72 -0.14 -18.64 0.79
CA PHE A 72 -1.10 -19.48 1.48
C PHE A 72 -2.53 -19.30 0.95
N SER A 73 -3.00 -18.06 0.76
CA SER A 73 -4.35 -17.80 0.25
C SER A 73 -4.56 -18.34 -1.15
N ASP A 74 -3.55 -18.25 -2.03
CA ASP A 74 -3.60 -18.78 -3.39
C ASP A 74 -3.71 -20.31 -3.39
N ASN A 75 -2.99 -20.97 -2.48
CA ASN A 75 -3.05 -22.43 -2.33
C ASN A 75 -4.38 -22.91 -1.74
N VAL A 76 -4.93 -22.19 -0.75
CA VAL A 76 -6.28 -22.49 -0.21
C VAL A 76 -7.34 -22.25 -1.28
N GLY A 77 -7.25 -21.15 -2.02
CA GLY A 77 -8.16 -20.84 -3.12
C GLY A 77 -8.14 -21.91 -4.20
N SER A 78 -6.96 -22.33 -4.63
CA SER A 78 -6.78 -23.40 -5.63
C SER A 78 -7.36 -24.73 -5.15
N TYR A 79 -7.06 -25.13 -3.91
CA TYR A 79 -7.66 -26.32 -3.31
C TYR A 79 -9.19 -26.25 -3.29
N MET A 80 -9.75 -25.09 -2.93
CA MET A 80 -11.19 -24.91 -2.89
C MET A 80 -11.84 -25.00 -4.29
N VAL A 81 -11.22 -24.43 -5.32
CA VAL A 81 -11.69 -24.52 -6.70
C VAL A 81 -11.64 -25.96 -7.22
N ASP A 82 -10.59 -26.71 -6.89
CA ASP A 82 -10.41 -28.08 -7.36
C ASP A 82 -11.35 -29.09 -6.68
N ASN A 83 -11.74 -28.83 -5.42
CA ASN A 83 -12.47 -29.78 -4.59
C ASN A 83 -13.94 -29.39 -4.33
N TYR A 84 -14.35 -28.17 -4.65
CA TYR A 84 -15.70 -27.68 -4.41
C TYR A 84 -16.27 -26.96 -5.62
N ASN A 85 -17.60 -27.06 -5.80
CA ASN A 85 -18.30 -26.31 -6.84
C ASN A 85 -18.56 -24.88 -6.38
N LEU A 86 -17.60 -23.98 -6.62
CA LEU A 86 -17.70 -22.57 -6.28
C LEU A 86 -18.21 -21.76 -7.49
N PRO A 87 -19.37 -21.10 -7.39
CA PRO A 87 -19.81 -20.18 -8.44
C PRO A 87 -18.90 -18.96 -8.49
N ASP A 88 -18.58 -18.49 -9.69
CA ASP A 88 -17.94 -17.18 -9.89
C ASP A 88 -18.91 -16.08 -9.45
N ARG A 89 -18.47 -15.20 -8.54
CA ARG A 89 -19.25 -14.09 -7.97
C ARG A 89 -18.73 -12.73 -8.38
N ARG A 90 -17.74 -12.64 -9.28
CA ARG A 90 -17.24 -11.36 -9.76
C ARG A 90 -18.36 -10.58 -10.44
N ASN A 91 -18.44 -9.29 -10.17
CA ASN A 91 -19.49 -8.38 -10.64
C ASN A 91 -20.92 -8.70 -10.12
N ASP A 92 -21.10 -9.63 -9.17
CA ASP A 92 -22.37 -9.80 -8.45
C ASP A 92 -22.47 -8.71 -7.37
N GLN A 93 -23.44 -7.80 -7.53
CA GLN A 93 -23.65 -6.68 -6.61
C GLN A 93 -23.87 -7.14 -5.15
N SER A 94 -24.40 -8.35 -4.95
CA SER A 94 -24.61 -8.92 -3.60
C SER A 94 -23.29 -9.26 -2.89
N TYR A 95 -22.19 -9.35 -3.64
CA TYR A 95 -20.85 -9.67 -3.18
C TYR A 95 -19.88 -8.48 -3.34
N ASP A 96 -20.40 -7.28 -3.58
CA ASP A 96 -19.59 -6.06 -3.74
C ASP A 96 -18.64 -5.79 -2.56
N SER A 97 -19.02 -6.18 -1.33
CA SER A 97 -18.12 -6.08 -0.17
C SER A 97 -16.85 -6.94 -0.33
N TRP A 98 -16.96 -8.10 -0.98
CA TRP A 98 -15.82 -8.98 -1.25
C TRP A 98 -14.95 -8.44 -2.37
N GLU A 99 -15.54 -7.90 -3.43
CA GLU A 99 -14.81 -7.22 -4.50
C GLU A 99 -14.03 -6.03 -3.95
N ARG A 100 -14.66 -5.20 -3.10
CA ARG A 100 -13.98 -4.08 -2.42
C ARG A 100 -12.87 -4.56 -1.50
N ASN A 101 -13.08 -5.63 -0.73
CA ASN A 101 -12.04 -6.19 0.13
C ASN A 101 -10.87 -6.76 -0.67
N ALA A 102 -11.12 -7.47 -1.77
CA ALA A 102 -10.07 -7.99 -2.65
C ALA A 102 -9.22 -6.84 -3.21
N ARG A 103 -9.85 -5.77 -3.72
CA ARG A 103 -9.14 -4.56 -4.18
C ARG A 103 -8.35 -3.90 -3.07
N TYR A 104 -8.91 -3.78 -1.87
CA TYR A 104 -8.19 -3.24 -0.71
C TYR A 104 -6.95 -4.08 -0.39
N CYS A 105 -7.06 -5.40 -0.39
CA CYS A 105 -5.92 -6.31 -0.18
C CYS A 105 -4.86 -6.16 -1.28
N GLU A 106 -5.26 -6.11 -2.55
CA GLU A 106 -4.34 -5.86 -3.67
C GLU A 106 -3.59 -4.54 -3.54
N GLU A 107 -4.28 -3.47 -3.15
CA GLU A 107 -3.65 -2.17 -2.91
C GLU A 107 -2.69 -2.22 -1.73
N LYS A 108 -3.05 -2.89 -0.62
CA LYS A 108 -2.11 -3.09 0.50
C LYS A 108 -0.85 -3.84 0.10
N LEU A 109 -0.93 -4.77 -0.86
CA LEU A 109 0.26 -5.45 -1.40
C LEU A 109 1.11 -4.51 -2.27
N ARG A 110 0.48 -3.67 -3.10
CA ARG A 110 1.20 -2.64 -3.88
C ARG A 110 1.88 -1.63 -2.95
N GLU A 111 1.23 -1.22 -1.88
CA GLU A 111 1.79 -0.33 -0.87
C GLU A 111 3.08 -0.88 -0.25
N GLN A 112 3.13 -2.18 0.05
CA GLN A 112 4.35 -2.79 0.57
C GLN A 112 5.50 -2.65 -0.43
N LYS A 113 5.26 -2.86 -1.74
CA LYS A 113 6.30 -2.68 -2.76
C LYS A 113 6.79 -1.23 -2.82
N ILE A 114 5.87 -0.27 -2.84
CA ILE A 114 6.19 1.17 -2.87
C ILE A 114 7.01 1.59 -1.66
N ARG A 115 6.71 1.06 -0.46
CA ARG A 115 7.49 1.34 0.76
C ARG A 115 8.92 0.83 0.71
N TYR A 116 9.20 -0.18 -0.12
CA TYR A 116 10.53 -0.76 -0.31
C TYR A 116 11.23 -0.25 -1.58
N SER A 117 10.59 0.61 -2.38
CA SER A 117 11.22 1.24 -3.54
C SER A 117 12.43 2.07 -3.11
N ALA A 118 13.54 1.96 -3.85
CA ALA A 118 14.79 2.65 -3.53
C ALA A 118 14.83 4.11 -4.03
N GLY A 119 13.93 4.48 -4.94
CA GLY A 119 13.91 5.81 -5.55
C GLY A 119 12.79 6.00 -6.56
N VAL A 120 12.84 7.14 -7.25
CA VAL A 120 11.80 7.61 -8.17
C VAL A 120 11.51 6.62 -9.29
N ASP A 121 12.52 5.98 -9.85
CA ASP A 121 12.35 5.11 -11.02
C ASP A 121 11.52 3.87 -10.66
N GLU A 122 11.90 3.18 -9.58
CA GLU A 122 11.17 2.01 -9.08
C GLU A 122 9.77 2.39 -8.60
N LEU A 123 9.61 3.56 -7.97
CA LEU A 123 8.30 4.07 -7.59
C LEU A 123 7.39 4.23 -8.81
N LEU A 124 7.89 4.88 -9.87
CA LEU A 124 7.09 5.17 -11.07
C LEU A 124 6.72 3.91 -11.86
N ASP A 125 7.49 2.83 -11.75
CA ASP A 125 7.17 1.54 -12.36
C ASP A 125 5.99 0.83 -11.68
N ASP A 126 5.85 0.96 -10.35
CA ASP A 126 4.84 0.23 -9.56
C ASP A 126 3.60 1.07 -9.18
N ILE A 127 3.69 2.41 -9.23
CA ILE A 127 2.63 3.31 -8.72
C ILE A 127 1.43 3.43 -9.66
N SER A 128 0.22 3.37 -9.09
CA SER A 128 -1.03 3.63 -9.82
C SER A 128 -1.46 5.10 -9.68
N VAL A 129 -1.43 5.87 -10.76
CA VAL A 129 -1.89 7.27 -10.76
C VAL A 129 -3.38 7.41 -10.41
N LYS A 130 -4.19 6.40 -10.75
CA LYS A 130 -5.65 6.44 -10.53
C LYS A 130 -6.04 6.30 -9.06
N ASN A 131 -5.33 5.44 -8.33
CA ASN A 131 -5.69 5.06 -6.96
C ASN A 131 -5.07 5.97 -5.91
N ASN A 132 -4.11 6.80 -6.31
CA ASN A 132 -3.33 7.62 -5.40
C ASN A 132 -3.51 9.10 -5.69
N ALA A 133 -3.34 9.90 -4.64
CA ALA A 133 -3.05 11.31 -4.76
C ALA A 133 -1.59 11.56 -4.40
N PHE A 134 -1.03 12.60 -5.01
CA PHE A 134 0.37 12.98 -4.83
C PHE A 134 0.43 14.43 -4.38
N ILE A 135 1.11 14.68 -3.27
CA ILE A 135 1.47 16.01 -2.84
C ILE A 135 2.99 16.10 -2.93
N ILE A 136 3.48 17.01 -3.76
CA ILE A 136 4.92 17.19 -4.01
C ILE A 136 5.29 18.62 -3.61
N THR A 137 6.35 18.79 -2.83
CA THR A 137 6.91 20.11 -2.53
C THR A 137 8.36 20.19 -2.99
N ALA A 138 8.73 21.36 -3.48
CA ALA A 138 10.11 21.70 -3.81
C ALA A 138 10.33 23.14 -3.34
N ASP A 139 10.86 23.27 -2.12
CA ASP A 139 11.10 24.57 -1.48
C ASP A 139 12.48 25.10 -1.82
N HIS A 140 13.48 24.21 -1.77
CA HIS A 140 14.86 24.48 -2.12
C HIS A 140 15.33 23.42 -3.12
N MET A 141 15.61 23.83 -4.36
CA MET A 141 15.80 22.89 -5.46
C MET A 141 17.07 23.22 -6.26
N SER A 142 17.94 22.23 -6.44
CA SER A 142 19.07 22.33 -7.37
C SER A 142 18.62 22.09 -8.82
N GLU A 143 19.52 22.31 -9.78
CA GLU A 143 19.22 21.96 -11.18
C GLU A 143 19.05 20.44 -11.37
N GLY A 144 19.71 19.62 -10.54
CA GLY A 144 19.54 18.16 -10.55
C GLY A 144 18.17 17.75 -10.06
N ASP A 145 17.72 18.34 -8.95
CA ASP A 145 16.37 18.14 -8.42
C ASP A 145 15.31 18.56 -9.43
N LYS A 146 15.50 19.68 -10.13
CA LYS A 146 14.55 20.13 -11.16
C LYS A 146 14.29 19.07 -12.22
N ALA A 147 15.32 18.38 -12.71
CA ALA A 147 15.15 17.32 -13.69
C ALA A 147 14.31 16.14 -13.14
N ILE A 148 14.46 15.83 -11.85
CA ILE A 148 13.68 14.80 -11.17
C ILE A 148 12.22 15.25 -11.01
N LEU A 149 12.00 16.50 -10.60
CA LEU A 149 10.66 17.08 -10.45
C LEU A 149 9.92 17.11 -11.79
N GLU A 150 10.59 17.51 -12.87
CA GLU A 150 10.04 17.47 -14.23
C GLU A 150 9.60 16.05 -14.61
N LYS A 151 10.44 15.05 -14.33
CA LYS A 151 10.12 13.64 -14.59
C LYS A 151 8.89 13.17 -13.79
N LEU A 152 8.85 13.47 -12.49
CA LEU A 152 7.73 13.13 -11.61
C LEU A 152 6.43 13.76 -12.10
N LEU A 153 6.41 15.08 -12.27
CA LEU A 153 5.21 15.80 -12.69
C LEU A 153 4.76 15.35 -14.07
N TYR A 154 5.66 15.19 -15.04
CA TYR A 154 5.30 14.67 -16.36
C TYR A 154 4.63 13.29 -16.29
N THR A 155 5.17 12.37 -15.48
CA THR A 155 4.65 11.00 -15.37
C THR A 155 3.32 10.96 -14.62
N LEU A 156 3.17 11.80 -13.59
CA LEU A 156 1.98 11.88 -12.74
C LEU A 156 0.88 12.80 -13.30
N GLY A 157 1.14 13.48 -14.42
CA GLY A 157 0.19 14.39 -15.10
C GLY A 157 0.13 15.80 -14.49
N GLY A 158 1.15 16.21 -13.76
CA GLY A 158 1.30 17.56 -13.21
C GLY A 158 1.73 18.60 -14.25
N ASP A 159 1.35 19.85 -14.00
CA ASP A 159 1.83 21.00 -14.76
C ASP A 159 3.24 21.39 -14.32
N ILE A 160 4.13 21.56 -15.30
CA ILE A 160 5.53 21.97 -15.11
C ILE A 160 5.74 23.48 -15.31
N THR A 161 4.67 24.23 -15.58
CA THR A 161 4.76 25.69 -15.77
C THR A 161 5.19 26.38 -14.48
N GLY A 162 6.29 27.13 -14.52
CA GLY A 162 6.79 27.89 -13.36
C GLY A 162 7.62 27.07 -12.37
N ILE A 163 7.97 25.83 -12.72
CA ILE A 163 8.71 24.87 -11.90
C ILE A 163 10.05 25.41 -11.38
N GLU A 164 10.66 26.38 -12.08
CA GLU A 164 11.93 26.99 -11.69
C GLU A 164 11.90 27.68 -10.31
N ASN A 165 10.72 28.05 -9.82
CA ASN A 165 10.56 28.71 -8.51
C ASN A 165 10.14 27.74 -7.39
N GLY A 166 10.12 26.44 -7.69
CA GLY A 166 9.55 25.45 -6.80
C GLY A 166 8.05 25.62 -6.59
N GLY A 167 7.52 25.00 -5.53
CA GLY A 167 6.11 25.08 -5.20
C GLY A 167 5.55 23.84 -4.54
N VAL A 168 4.22 23.80 -4.45
CA VAL A 168 3.44 22.67 -3.98
C VAL A 168 2.50 22.22 -5.08
N TRP A 169 2.57 20.94 -5.45
CA TRP A 169 1.68 20.31 -6.42
C TRP A 169 0.79 19.31 -5.72
N TYR A 170 -0.52 19.44 -5.93
CA TYR A 170 -1.50 18.43 -5.54
C TYR A 170 -2.10 17.78 -6.79
N LEU A 171 -1.83 16.49 -6.97
CA LEU A 171 -2.20 15.71 -8.14
C LEU A 171 -3.18 14.60 -7.78
N GLU A 172 -4.20 14.42 -8.61
CA GLU A 172 -5.08 13.26 -8.58
C GLU A 172 -5.50 12.89 -10.00
N GLU A 173 -5.65 11.58 -10.27
CA GLU A 173 -6.19 11.08 -11.55
C GLU A 173 -5.43 11.61 -12.79
N GLY A 174 -4.12 11.84 -12.67
CA GLY A 174 -3.27 12.26 -13.79
C GLY A 174 -3.40 13.73 -14.16
N LYS A 175 -3.80 14.59 -13.21
CA LYS A 175 -3.94 16.04 -13.41
C LYS A 175 -3.62 16.80 -12.13
N ASN A 176 -3.23 18.06 -12.28
CA ASN A 176 -3.22 19.03 -11.18
C ASN A 176 -4.64 19.25 -10.67
N VAL A 177 -4.86 18.97 -9.39
CA VAL A 177 -6.01 19.48 -8.63
C VAL A 177 -5.73 20.89 -8.16
N TRP A 178 -4.51 21.14 -7.68
CA TRP A 178 -4.05 22.45 -7.25
C TRP A 178 -2.53 22.59 -7.38
N TYR A 179 -2.07 23.83 -7.57
CA TYR A 179 -0.66 24.21 -7.60
C TYR A 179 -0.49 25.58 -6.95
N SER A 180 0.49 25.71 -6.05
CA SER A 180 0.70 26.97 -5.32
C SER A 180 1.18 28.12 -6.20
N GLY A 181 1.93 27.84 -7.27
CA GLY A 181 2.70 28.87 -7.95
C GLY A 181 3.93 29.31 -7.14
N SER A 182 4.51 30.44 -7.55
CA SER A 182 5.76 30.99 -7.01
C SER A 182 5.60 31.96 -5.84
N LYS A 183 4.43 32.02 -5.20
CA LYS A 183 4.11 32.98 -4.12
C LYS A 183 3.36 32.30 -2.99
N ASP A 184 3.11 33.05 -1.92
CA ASP A 184 2.19 32.68 -0.85
C ASP A 184 0.86 32.21 -1.42
N ASN A 185 0.48 31.00 -1.02
CA ASN A 185 -0.76 30.39 -1.46
C ASN A 185 -1.19 29.29 -0.49
N GLU A 186 -2.48 29.03 -0.43
CA GLU A 186 -3.07 28.04 0.45
C GLU A 186 -4.19 27.29 -0.28
N TYR A 187 -4.29 26.01 0.03
CA TYR A 187 -5.39 25.15 -0.36
C TYR A 187 -5.97 24.48 0.87
N CYS A 188 -7.27 24.66 1.09
CA CYS A 188 -8.05 23.93 2.08
C CYS A 188 -9.11 23.12 1.34
N GLY A 189 -9.04 21.80 1.42
CA GLY A 189 -9.92 20.92 0.69
C GLY A 189 -10.04 19.55 1.32
N ARG A 190 -10.33 18.53 0.50
CA ARG A 190 -10.50 17.16 0.97
C ARG A 190 -9.84 16.17 0.04
N ILE A 191 -9.29 15.12 0.64
CA ILE A 191 -8.75 13.93 -0.03
C ILE A 191 -9.43 12.69 0.54
N ASP A 192 -10.18 11.96 -0.28
CA ASP A 192 -10.91 10.74 0.15
C ASP A 192 -11.77 10.93 1.42
N GLY A 193 -12.35 12.12 1.60
CA GLY A 193 -13.17 12.45 2.76
C GLY A 193 -12.40 12.92 4.01
N HIS A 194 -11.07 12.87 3.98
CA HIS A 194 -10.17 13.47 4.96
C HIS A 194 -9.91 14.94 4.62
N ASP A 195 -9.66 15.77 5.63
CA ASP A 195 -9.35 17.19 5.42
C ASP A 195 -7.89 17.32 4.95
N LEU A 196 -7.65 18.18 3.96
CA LEU A 196 -6.35 18.42 3.35
C LEU A 196 -6.05 19.92 3.34
N ASP A 197 -4.99 20.32 4.03
CA ASP A 197 -4.50 21.69 4.04
C ASP A 197 -3.07 21.75 3.49
N LEU A 198 -2.85 22.55 2.46
CA LEU A 198 -1.56 22.78 1.83
C LEU A 198 -1.23 24.25 1.88
N LYS A 199 -0.01 24.58 2.30
CA LYS A 199 0.45 25.97 2.40
C LYS A 199 1.79 26.11 1.73
N ARG A 200 1.97 27.24 1.06
CA ARG A 200 3.27 27.80 0.70
C ARG A 200 3.33 29.21 1.26
N TYR A 201 4.39 29.55 1.96
CA TYR A 201 4.55 30.87 2.59
C TYR A 201 6.00 31.31 2.59
N GLU A 202 6.18 32.62 2.50
CA GLU A 202 7.47 33.28 2.67
C GLU A 202 7.98 33.13 4.11
N SER A 203 9.18 32.59 4.26
CA SER A 203 9.88 32.44 5.54
C SER A 203 10.88 33.58 5.74
N GLY A 204 10.86 34.20 6.92
CA GLY A 204 11.89 35.15 7.34
C GLY A 204 11.97 36.45 6.51
N SER A 205 13.15 36.73 5.95
CA SER A 205 13.52 38.04 5.39
C SER A 205 13.11 38.27 3.92
N GLY A 206 12.30 37.39 3.36
CA GLY A 206 11.64 37.61 2.07
C GLY A 206 12.33 37.05 0.82
N GLU A 207 13.14 36.01 1.00
CA GLU A 207 13.85 35.33 -0.11
C GLU A 207 13.66 33.80 -0.09
N GLU A 208 12.96 33.26 0.91
CA GLU A 208 12.81 31.83 1.15
C GLU A 208 11.32 31.49 1.26
N TYR A 209 10.92 30.36 0.65
CA TYR A 209 9.54 29.88 0.72
C TYR A 209 9.55 28.48 1.29
N LEU A 210 8.68 28.24 2.27
CA LEU A 210 8.47 26.94 2.88
C LEU A 210 7.06 26.44 2.57
N SER A 211 6.89 25.13 2.66
CA SER A 211 5.60 24.48 2.43
C SER A 211 5.21 23.55 3.57
N ASP A 212 3.94 23.63 3.98
CA ASP A 212 3.35 22.69 4.95
C ASP A 212 2.28 21.83 4.28
N ILE A 213 2.20 20.57 4.70
CA ILE A 213 1.16 19.62 4.28
C ILE A 213 0.47 19.09 5.53
N TYR A 214 -0.84 19.21 5.63
CA TYR A 214 -1.62 18.61 6.70
C TYR A 214 -2.73 17.71 6.13
N ILE A 215 -2.85 16.50 6.69
CA ILE A 215 -3.98 15.60 6.42
C ILE A 215 -4.60 15.24 7.77
N ASP A 216 -5.86 15.60 8.00
CA ASP A 216 -6.56 15.50 9.29
C ASP A 216 -5.73 16.05 10.47
N ASP A 217 -5.29 17.31 10.37
CA ASP A 217 -4.44 18.01 11.35
C ASP A 217 -3.05 17.36 11.61
N LYS A 218 -2.72 16.25 10.95
CA LYS A 218 -1.40 15.64 11.03
C LYS A 218 -0.49 16.21 9.95
N GLU A 219 0.66 16.72 10.37
CA GLU A 219 1.68 17.27 9.49
C GLU A 219 2.42 16.18 8.71
N TYR A 220 2.66 16.47 7.44
CA TYR A 220 3.44 15.72 6.47
C TYR A 220 4.37 16.68 5.71
N GLY A 221 5.35 16.15 4.99
CA GLY A 221 6.40 16.95 4.34
C GLY A 221 7.65 17.13 5.20
N GLY A 222 8.57 17.99 4.75
CA GLY A 222 9.82 18.29 5.46
C GLY A 222 10.73 17.08 5.71
N ALA A 223 10.66 16.05 4.86
CA ALA A 223 11.53 14.88 4.96
C ALA A 223 12.98 15.20 4.53
N VAL A 224 13.15 16.21 3.68
CA VAL A 224 14.42 16.89 3.37
C VAL A 224 14.21 18.40 3.37
N ASP A 225 15.21 19.13 3.89
CA ASP A 225 15.26 20.60 3.83
C ASP A 225 15.63 21.08 2.41
N GLU A 226 16.52 20.34 1.74
CA GLU A 226 16.99 20.59 0.38
C GLU A 226 16.56 19.44 -0.54
N GLY A 227 15.90 19.77 -1.65
CA GLY A 227 15.40 18.85 -2.66
C GLY A 227 13.89 18.79 -2.76
N ILE A 228 13.38 17.62 -3.17
CA ILE A 228 11.94 17.39 -3.39
C ILE A 228 11.40 16.55 -2.24
N ASN A 229 10.25 16.94 -1.69
CA ASN A 229 9.47 16.08 -0.80
C ASN A 229 8.24 15.53 -1.54
N ILE A 230 7.89 14.28 -1.27
CA ILE A 230 6.69 13.64 -1.82
C ILE A 230 5.89 12.93 -0.73
N VAL A 231 4.59 13.18 -0.73
CA VAL A 231 3.58 12.48 0.05
C VAL A 231 2.65 11.77 -0.92
N ILE A 232 2.49 10.46 -0.75
CA ILE A 232 1.60 9.62 -1.55
C ILE A 232 0.48 9.10 -0.66
N TYR A 233 -0.75 9.44 -1.00
CA TYR A 233 -1.94 9.00 -0.29
C TYR A 233 -2.76 8.03 -1.16
N ASN A 234 -3.08 6.84 -0.64
CA ASN A 234 -3.90 5.86 -1.33
C ASN A 234 -5.38 6.04 -0.98
N LYS A 235 -6.21 6.31 -1.99
CA LYS A 235 -7.66 6.55 -1.85
C LYS A 235 -8.50 5.28 -1.75
N ILE A 236 -7.88 4.10 -1.87
CA ILE A 236 -8.57 2.83 -1.68
C ILE A 236 -8.39 2.35 -0.24
N THR A 237 -7.19 2.55 0.32
CA THR A 237 -6.89 2.14 1.68
C THR A 237 -7.05 3.25 2.71
N GLY A 238 -7.16 4.50 2.28
CA GLY A 238 -7.31 5.67 3.14
C GLY A 238 -6.04 5.98 3.94
N THR A 239 -4.85 5.72 3.39
CA THR A 239 -3.59 5.86 4.13
C THR A 239 -2.48 6.54 3.32
N VAL A 240 -1.60 7.26 4.04
CA VAL A 240 -0.33 7.73 3.47
C VAL A 240 0.63 6.54 3.35
N ILE A 241 1.00 6.22 2.12
CA ILE A 241 1.87 5.11 1.77
C ILE A 241 3.33 5.49 1.97
N LEU A 242 3.68 6.70 1.50
CA LEU A 242 5.04 7.20 1.43
C LEU A 242 5.01 8.69 1.81
N ASN A 243 5.92 9.08 2.69
CA ASN A 243 6.28 10.47 2.99
C ASN A 243 7.80 10.50 3.04
N THR A 244 8.45 11.00 2.01
CA THR A 244 9.91 10.95 1.89
C THR A 244 10.46 12.13 1.11
N GLY A 245 11.75 12.37 1.30
CA GLY A 245 12.54 13.29 0.48
C GLY A 245 13.23 12.54 -0.64
N ILE A 246 13.49 13.22 -1.74
CA ILE A 246 14.15 12.70 -2.92
C ILE A 246 15.49 13.42 -3.05
N THR A 247 16.57 12.66 -3.15
CA THR A 247 17.93 13.17 -3.31
C THR A 247 18.22 13.47 -4.78
N GLU A 248 19.27 14.27 -5.06
CA GLU A 248 19.65 14.68 -6.43
C GLU A 248 19.95 13.51 -7.39
N ASP A 249 20.22 12.31 -6.87
CA ASP A 249 20.41 11.09 -7.66
C ASP A 249 19.10 10.31 -7.91
N GLY A 250 17.96 10.83 -7.46
CA GLY A 250 16.64 10.21 -7.57
C GLY A 250 16.35 9.14 -6.51
N GLY A 251 17.26 8.93 -5.55
CA GLY A 251 17.06 8.06 -4.41
C GLY A 251 16.09 8.63 -3.39
N PHE A 252 15.51 7.77 -2.54
CA PHE A 252 14.73 8.22 -1.39
C PHE A 252 15.63 8.42 -0.17
N ASN A 253 15.43 9.54 0.52
CA ASN A 253 16.08 9.77 1.79
C ASN A 253 15.54 8.76 2.81
N SER A 254 16.42 7.96 3.40
CA SER A 254 16.07 6.97 4.44
C SER A 254 15.78 7.61 5.81
N GLY A 255 15.50 8.92 5.83
CA GLY A 255 15.31 9.75 7.02
C GLY A 255 13.89 9.69 7.58
N LYS A 256 13.77 9.04 8.75
CA LYS A 256 12.60 8.96 9.66
C LYS A 256 11.45 8.05 9.20
N GLY A 257 11.74 6.75 9.09
CA GLY A 257 10.73 5.73 9.37
C GLY A 257 10.56 5.53 10.89
N GLU A 258 9.39 5.85 11.40
CA GLU A 258 8.81 5.17 12.58
C GLU A 258 8.05 3.92 12.11
#